data_AF-A0A1F6PUC5-F1
#
_entry.id   AF-A0A1F6PUC5-F1
#
_cell.length_a   1.000
_cell.length_b   1.000
_cell.length_c   1.000
_cell.angle_alpha   90.00
_cell.angle_beta   90.00
_cell.angle_gamma   90.00
#
_symmetry.space_group_name_H-M   'P 1'
#
loop_
_entity.id
_entity.type
_entity.pdbx_description
1 polymer ?
#
loop_
_entity_poly.entity_id
_entity_poly.type
_entity_poly.pdbx_seq_one_letter_code
_entity_poly.pdbx_strand_id
1 'polypeptide(L)'
;MYKGVHNKKMDFIKKDRYKIYKERIMRANKKRLYYLLVALLLIICLIQAVRGVYLNTTKYIVLNKQINKLERLNSIARQKNEELKKQIQSYSSSKGIEELARDNLKMVGKDEVLVIIKNPTSTPVPQKK
;
A
#
# COMPACT_ATOMS: atom_id res chain seq x y z
N MET A 1 -73.13 -46.61 -17.51
CA MET A 1 -71.91 -46.98 -16.76
C MET A 1 -70.58 -46.51 -17.41
N TYR A 2 -70.54 -46.01 -18.64
CA TYR A 2 -69.29 -45.71 -19.37
C TYR A 2 -68.63 -44.34 -19.11
N LYS A 3 -69.37 -43.35 -18.57
CA LYS A 3 -68.88 -41.96 -18.39
C LYS A 3 -67.73 -41.84 -17.36
N GLY A 4 -67.74 -42.67 -16.31
CA GLY A 4 -66.71 -42.66 -15.26
C GLY A 4 -65.34 -43.20 -15.70
N VAL A 5 -65.31 -44.12 -16.67
CA VAL A 5 -64.06 -44.72 -17.19
C VAL A 5 -63.31 -43.73 -18.08
N HIS A 6 -64.03 -42.91 -18.85
CA HIS A 6 -63.45 -41.91 -19.74
C HIS A 6 -62.78 -40.76 -18.96
N ASN A 7 -63.42 -40.25 -17.90
CA ASN A 7 -62.82 -39.23 -17.03
C ASN A 7 -61.52 -39.73 -16.38
N LYS A 8 -61.55 -40.97 -15.86
CA LYS A 8 -60.37 -41.56 -15.22
C LYS A 8 -59.18 -41.65 -16.19
N LYS A 9 -59.40 -42.08 -17.45
CA LYS A 9 -58.36 -42.10 -18.49
C LYS A 9 -57.80 -40.70 -18.79
N MET A 10 -58.66 -39.69 -18.89
CA MET A 10 -58.22 -38.31 -19.15
C MET A 10 -57.36 -37.74 -18.02
N ASP A 11 -57.68 -38.06 -16.76
CA ASP A 11 -56.89 -37.64 -15.61
C ASP A 11 -55.51 -38.33 -15.57
N PHE A 12 -55.43 -39.61 -15.95
CA PHE A 12 -54.16 -40.31 -16.11
C PHE A 12 -53.29 -39.67 -17.20
N ILE A 13 -53.87 -39.34 -18.36
CA ILE A 13 -53.14 -38.67 -19.46
C ILE A 13 -52.62 -37.30 -19.02
N LYS A 14 -53.44 -36.51 -18.31
CA LYS A 14 -53.00 -35.21 -17.75
C LYS A 14 -51.86 -35.38 -16.74
N LYS A 15 -51.97 -36.37 -15.85
CA LYS A 15 -50.94 -36.67 -14.85
C LYS A 15 -49.62 -37.11 -15.49
N ASP A 16 -49.68 -37.90 -16.56
CA ASP A 16 -48.49 -38.37 -17.28
C ASP A 16 -47.82 -37.24 -18.08
N ARG A 17 -48.62 -36.40 -18.74
CA ARG A 17 -48.14 -35.17 -19.40
C ARG A 17 -47.48 -34.20 -18.41
N TYR A 18 -48.06 -34.03 -17.23
CA TYR A 18 -47.49 -33.21 -16.16
C TYR A 18 -46.17 -33.79 -15.64
N LYS A 19 -46.08 -35.11 -15.47
CA LYS A 19 -44.84 -35.80 -15.06
C LYS A 19 -43.72 -35.57 -16.09
N ILE A 20 -44.01 -35.76 -17.37
CA ILE A 20 -43.05 -35.54 -18.47
C ILE A 20 -42.62 -34.06 -18.55
N TYR A 21 -43.54 -33.11 -18.34
CA TYR A 21 -43.22 -31.68 -18.29
C TYR A 21 -42.31 -31.34 -17.11
N LYS A 22 -42.64 -31.86 -15.92
CA LYS A 22 -41.84 -31.68 -14.70
C LYS A 22 -40.42 -32.25 -14.84
N GLU A 23 -40.27 -33.42 -15.45
CA GLU A 23 -38.97 -34.03 -15.74
C GLU A 23 -38.13 -33.23 -16.74
N ARG A 24 -38.77 -32.59 -17.74
CA ARG A 24 -38.09 -31.69 -18.68
C ARG A 24 -37.58 -30.43 -17.99
N ILE A 25 -38.39 -29.79 -17.15
CA ILE A 25 -37.97 -28.60 -16.38
C ILE A 25 -36.82 -28.97 -15.43
N MET A 26 -36.90 -30.09 -14.72
CA MET A 26 -35.83 -30.51 -13.82
C MET A 26 -34.50 -30.71 -14.55
N ARG A 27 -34.52 -31.32 -15.74
CA ARG A 27 -33.31 -31.49 -16.56
C ARG A 27 -32.76 -30.14 -17.06
N ALA A 28 -33.62 -29.23 -17.49
CA ALA A 28 -33.21 -27.89 -17.91
C ALA A 28 -32.62 -27.08 -16.75
N ASN A 29 -33.23 -27.12 -15.57
CA ASN A 29 -32.76 -26.43 -14.37
C ASN A 29 -31.42 -26.97 -13.87
N LYS A 30 -31.17 -28.29 -13.98
CA LYS A 30 -29.85 -28.88 -13.66
C LYS A 30 -28.74 -28.33 -14.56
N LYS A 31 -28.98 -28.25 -15.87
CA LYS A 31 -28.01 -27.65 -16.82
C LYS A 31 -27.80 -26.18 -16.52
N ARG A 32 -28.87 -25.42 -16.29
CA ARG A 32 -28.79 -23.99 -15.95
C ARG A 32 -28.01 -23.74 -14.67
N LEU A 33 -28.21 -24.57 -13.64
CA LEU A 33 -27.46 -24.47 -12.38
C LEU A 33 -25.96 -24.74 -12.58
N TYR A 34 -25.60 -25.71 -13.41
CA TYR A 34 -24.21 -25.99 -13.75
C TYR A 34 -23.53 -24.79 -14.41
N TYR A 35 -24.16 -24.20 -15.44
CA TYR A 35 -23.62 -23.00 -16.09
C TYR A 35 -23.53 -21.81 -15.15
N LEU A 36 -24.52 -21.63 -14.25
CA LEU A 36 -24.48 -20.56 -13.25
C LEU A 36 -23.34 -20.77 -12.24
N LEU A 37 -23.10 -22.00 -11.78
CA LEU A 37 -21.98 -22.31 -10.90
C LEU A 37 -20.63 -22.05 -11.58
N VAL A 38 -20.47 -22.51 -12.82
CA VAL A 38 -19.24 -22.28 -13.60
C VAL A 38 -19.03 -20.77 -13.83
N ALA A 39 -20.09 -20.03 -14.16
CA ALA A 39 -20.02 -18.58 -14.34
C ALA A 39 -19.60 -17.85 -13.05
N LEU A 40 -20.15 -18.23 -11.90
CA LEU A 40 -19.75 -17.67 -10.61
C LEU A 40 -18.28 -17.95 -10.29
N LEU A 41 -17.80 -19.16 -10.55
CA LEU A 41 -16.39 -19.51 -10.38
C LEU A 41 -15.47 -18.67 -11.27
N LEU A 42 -15.87 -18.42 -12.52
CA LEU A 42 -15.12 -17.55 -13.43
C LEU A 42 -15.07 -16.11 -12.92
N ILE A 43 -16.19 -15.56 -12.44
CA ILE A 43 -16.22 -14.20 -11.87
C ILE A 43 -15.33 -14.11 -10.64
N ILE A 44 -15.39 -15.10 -9.73
CA ILE A 44 -14.54 -15.16 -8.55
C ILE A 44 -13.05 -15.22 -8.95
N CYS A 45 -12.71 -15.99 -9.98
CA CYS A 45 -11.34 -16.07 -10.51
C CYS A 45 -10.82 -14.71 -10.99
N LEU A 46 -11.65 -13.95 -11.73
CA LEU A 46 -11.30 -12.60 -12.17
C LEU A 46 -11.07 -11.64 -10.99
N ILE A 47 -11.93 -11.70 -9.97
CA ILE A 47 -11.79 -10.87 -8.76
C ILE A 47 -10.49 -11.20 -8.01
N GLN A 48 -10.13 -12.49 -7.91
CA GLN A 48 -8.89 -12.91 -7.27
C GLN A 48 -7.64 -12.43 -8.02
N ALA A 49 -7.66 -12.48 -9.35
CA ALA A 49 -6.56 -11.96 -10.18
C ALA A 49 -6.35 -10.46 -9.94
N VAL A 50 -7.43 -9.66 -9.94
CA VAL A 50 -7.36 -8.21 -9.68
C VAL A 50 -6.85 -7.92 -8.27
N ARG A 51 -7.35 -8.65 -7.26
CA ARG A 51 -6.92 -8.50 -5.87
C ARG A 51 -5.43 -8.82 -5.70
N GLY A 52 -4.93 -9.87 -6.37
CA GLY A 52 -3.53 -10.27 -6.34
C GLY A 52 -2.60 -9.18 -6.87
N VAL A 53 -2.93 -8.60 -8.01
CA VAL A 53 -2.16 -7.49 -8.59
C VAL A 53 -2.20 -6.25 -7.69
N TYR A 54 -3.39 -5.87 -7.20
CA TYR A 54 -3.56 -4.69 -6.32
C TYR A 54 -2.69 -4.75 -5.05
N LEU A 55 -2.68 -5.90 -4.37
CA LEU A 55 -1.89 -6.08 -3.15
C LEU A 55 -0.38 -6.10 -3.42
N ASN A 56 0.04 -6.50 -4.62
CA ASN A 56 1.46 -6.52 -4.98
C ASN A 56 1.96 -5.11 -5.35
N THR A 57 1.16 -4.35 -6.11
CA THR A 57 1.49 -2.98 -6.52
C THR A 57 1.59 -2.03 -5.31
N THR A 58 0.74 -2.18 -4.30
CA THR A 58 0.80 -1.36 -3.08
C THR A 58 2.10 -1.56 -2.32
N LYS A 59 2.58 -2.81 -2.18
CA LYS A 59 3.87 -3.12 -1.56
C LYS A 59 5.03 -2.54 -2.35
N TYR A 60 4.99 -2.62 -3.68
CA TYR A 60 6.02 -2.06 -4.56
C TYR A 60 6.19 -0.54 -4.39
N ILE A 61 5.08 0.21 -4.39
CA ILE A 61 5.12 1.68 -4.23
C ILE A 61 5.66 2.08 -2.86
N VAL A 62 5.23 1.40 -1.81
CA VAL A 62 5.70 1.65 -0.45
C VAL A 62 7.20 1.36 -0.33
N LEU A 63 7.67 0.26 -0.91
CA LEU A 63 9.08 -0.12 -0.87
C LEU A 63 9.96 0.91 -1.60
N ASN A 64 9.58 1.35 -2.80
CA ASN A 64 10.32 2.39 -3.53
C ASN A 64 10.37 3.72 -2.76
N LYS A 65 9.28 4.10 -2.09
CA LYS A 65 9.30 5.30 -1.23
C LYS A 65 10.28 5.15 -0.07
N GLN A 66 10.33 3.98 0.55
CA GLN A 66 11.27 3.71 1.65
C GLN A 66 12.72 3.72 1.15
N ILE A 67 13.00 3.13 -0.01
CA ILE A 67 14.34 3.13 -0.64
C ILE A 67 14.79 4.57 -0.92
N ASN A 68 13.97 5.37 -1.59
CA ASN A 68 14.32 6.76 -1.91
C ASN A 68 14.54 7.60 -0.65
N LYS A 69 13.75 7.36 0.41
CA LYS A 69 13.95 8.03 1.69
C LYS A 69 15.27 7.61 2.34
N LEU A 70 15.60 6.33 2.31
CA LEU A 70 16.83 5.81 2.89
C LEU A 70 18.06 6.32 2.13
N GLU A 71 17.99 6.41 0.80
CA GLU A 71 19.06 6.95 -0.04
C GLU A 71 19.28 8.45 0.22
N ARG A 72 18.21 9.23 0.38
CA ARG A 72 18.30 10.64 0.81
C ARG A 72 18.93 10.77 2.20
N LEU A 73 18.52 9.94 3.16
CA LEU A 73 19.10 9.99 4.50
C LEU A 73 20.58 9.60 4.49
N ASN A 74 20.96 8.61 3.69
CA ASN A 74 22.34 8.16 3.55
C ASN A 74 23.21 9.25 2.89
N SER A 75 22.73 9.87 1.80
CA SER A 75 23.46 10.98 1.16
C SER A 75 23.64 12.18 2.09
N ILE A 76 22.60 12.56 2.85
CA ILE A 76 22.71 13.61 3.87
C ILE A 76 23.74 13.22 4.95
N ALA A 77 23.71 11.97 5.44
CA ALA A 77 24.65 11.51 6.44
C ALA A 77 26.09 11.47 5.92
N ARG A 78 26.31 11.04 4.67
CA ARG A 78 27.62 11.07 4.02
C ARG A 78 28.14 12.49 3.85
N GLN A 79 27.30 13.40 3.36
CA GLN A 79 27.66 14.81 3.20
C GLN A 79 28.04 15.44 4.53
N LYS A 80 27.26 15.19 5.60
CA LYS A 80 27.60 15.63 6.96
C LYS A 80 28.92 15.03 7.45
N ASN A 81 29.15 13.75 7.23
CA ASN A 81 30.40 13.10 7.63
C ASN A 81 31.61 13.69 6.89
N GLU A 82 31.49 13.99 5.61
CA GLU A 82 32.54 14.68 4.85
C GLU A 82 32.77 16.10 5.36
N GLU A 83 31.70 16.83 5.66
CA GLU A 83 31.78 18.17 6.24
C GLU A 83 32.47 18.15 7.61
N LEU A 84 32.06 17.25 8.50
CA LEU A 84 32.70 17.01 9.80
C LEU A 84 34.18 16.69 9.64
N LYS A 85 34.55 15.84 8.67
CA LYS A 85 35.95 15.48 8.41
C LYS A 85 36.76 16.69 7.94
N LYS A 86 36.19 17.54 7.07
CA LYS A 86 36.82 18.80 6.63
C LYS A 86 36.99 19.77 7.79
N GLN A 87 35.96 19.92 8.64
CA GLN A 87 36.04 20.75 9.84
C GLN A 87 37.14 20.26 10.78
N ILE A 88 37.20 18.96 11.09
CA ILE A 88 38.27 18.38 11.91
C ILE A 88 39.65 18.67 11.31
N GLN A 89 39.81 18.52 9.99
CA GLN A 89 41.07 18.82 9.32
C GLN A 89 41.45 20.30 9.43
N SER A 90 40.49 21.21 9.29
CA SER A 90 40.71 22.66 9.47
C SER A 90 41.13 22.99 10.91
N TYR A 91 40.48 22.38 11.89
CA TYR A 91 40.72 22.62 13.32
C TYR A 91 41.90 21.84 13.91
N SER A 92 42.52 20.92 13.17
CA SER A 92 43.68 20.14 13.63
C SER A 92 44.99 20.95 13.71
N SER A 93 45.03 22.16 13.13
CA SER A 93 46.17 23.05 13.24
C SER A 93 46.14 23.84 14.57
N SER A 94 47.29 24.29 15.08
CA SER A 94 47.34 25.11 16.30
C SER A 94 46.48 26.38 16.20
N LYS A 95 46.46 27.03 15.03
CA LYS A 95 45.58 28.18 14.74
C LYS A 95 44.09 27.79 14.77
N GLY A 96 43.73 26.65 14.20
CA GLY A 96 42.35 26.16 14.22
C GLY A 96 41.84 25.84 15.63
N ILE A 97 42.70 25.30 16.51
CA ILE A 97 42.37 25.09 17.92
C ILE A 97 42.17 26.44 18.64
N GLU A 98 43.02 27.43 18.36
CA GLU A 98 42.89 28.79 18.91
C GLU A 98 41.58 29.46 18.47
N GLU A 99 41.21 29.34 17.19
CA GLU A 99 39.95 29.84 16.64
C GLU A 99 38.74 29.15 17.28
N LEU A 100 38.75 27.82 17.41
CA LEU A 100 37.67 27.06 18.07
C LEU A 100 37.53 27.44 19.56
N ALA A 101 38.64 27.70 20.24
CA ALA A 101 38.64 28.15 21.63
C ALA A 101 38.08 29.57 21.76
N ARG A 102 38.45 30.48 20.85
CA ARG A 102 37.89 31.85 20.78
C ARG A 102 36.38 31.83 20.57
N ASP A 103 35.89 31.07 19.60
CA ASP A 103 34.47 30.93 19.30
C ASP A 103 33.67 30.42 20.51
N ASN A 104 34.16 29.37 21.18
CA ASN A 104 33.50 28.83 22.38
C ASN A 104 33.50 29.81 23.56
N LEU A 105 34.55 30.62 23.69
CA LEU A 105 34.67 31.63 24.74
C LEU A 105 34.02 32.97 24.37
N LYS A 106 33.44 33.10 23.16
CA LYS A 106 32.95 34.37 22.57
C LYS A 106 34.00 35.47 22.62
N MET A 107 35.27 35.08 22.49
CA MET A 107 36.40 35.99 22.46
C MET A 107 36.75 36.27 21.02
N VAL A 108 36.96 37.54 20.71
CA VAL A 108 37.24 37.99 19.35
C VAL A 108 38.75 38.11 19.14
N GLY A 109 39.25 37.93 17.92
CA GLY A 109 40.66 38.18 17.59
C GLY A 109 41.07 39.62 17.87
N LYS A 110 42.38 39.89 17.89
CA LYS A 110 42.91 41.22 18.28
C LYS A 110 42.40 42.38 17.41
N ASP A 111 42.00 42.08 16.17
CA ASP A 111 41.56 43.03 15.15
C ASP A 111 40.13 42.75 14.63
N GLU A 112 39.33 41.98 15.38
CA GLU A 112 38.00 41.54 14.97
C GLU A 112 36.91 42.12 15.89
N VAL A 113 35.66 42.28 15.40
CA VAL A 113 34.52 42.80 16.19
C VAL A 113 33.41 41.76 16.27
N LEU A 114 32.98 41.41 17.48
CA LEU A 114 31.89 40.46 17.71
C LEU A 114 30.52 41.14 17.57
N VAL A 115 29.69 40.66 16.64
CA VAL A 115 28.31 41.13 16.46
C VAL A 115 27.33 39.99 16.80
N ILE A 116 26.45 40.20 17.79
CA ILE A 116 25.44 39.22 18.20
C ILE A 116 24.07 39.65 17.68
N ILE A 117 23.55 38.92 16.68
CA ILE A 117 22.20 39.15 16.13
C ILE A 117 21.24 38.10 16.72
N LYS A 118 20.25 38.54 17.49
CA LYS A 118 19.15 37.68 17.95
C LYS A 118 18.07 37.61 16.88
N ASN A 119 18.03 36.51 16.13
CA ASN A 119 16.89 36.21 15.27
C ASN A 119 15.79 35.53 16.11
N PRO A 120 14.51 35.93 15.98
CA PRO A 120 13.41 35.15 16.54
C PRO A 120 13.32 33.82 15.79
N THR A 121 13.75 32.74 16.46
CA THR A 121 13.86 31.39 15.90
C THR A 121 12.50 30.83 15.49
N SER A 122 12.19 30.82 14.19
CA SER A 122 11.20 29.93 13.60
C SER A 122 11.87 28.63 13.15
N THR A 123 12.33 27.83 14.10
CA THR A 123 12.80 26.47 13.81
C THR A 123 12.05 25.52 14.75
N PRO A 124 11.20 24.63 14.24
CA PRO A 124 10.48 23.67 15.08
C PRO A 124 11.49 22.69 15.66
N VAL A 125 11.62 22.69 16.98
CA VAL A 125 12.35 21.68 17.74
C VAL A 125 11.68 20.33 17.46
N PRO A 126 12.39 19.29 16.99
CA PRO A 126 11.83 17.96 16.90
C PRO A 126 11.56 17.46 18.32
N GLN A 127 10.28 17.38 18.68
CA GLN A 127 9.83 16.75 19.91
C GLN A 127 10.21 15.26 19.85
N LYS A 128 11.14 14.84 20.70
CA LYS A 128 11.36 13.42 20.99
C LYS A 128 10.09 12.88 21.66
N LYS A 129 9.54 11.80 21.10
CA LYS A 129 8.66 10.88 21.82
C LYS A 129 9.47 10.10 22.85
#